data_AF-A0A7L8S5U9-F1
#
_entry.id   AF-A0A7L8S5U9-F1
#
_cell.length_a   1.000
_cell.length_b   1.000
_cell.length_c   1.000
_cell.angle_alpha   90.00
_cell.angle_beta   90.00
_cell.angle_gamma   90.00
#
_symmetry.space_group_name_H-M   'P 1'
#
loop_
_entity.id
_entity.type
_entity.pdbx_description
1 polymer ?
#
loop_
_entity_poly.entity_id
_entity_poly.type
_entity_poly.pdbx_seq_one_letter_code
_entity_poly.pdbx_strand_id
1 'polypeptide(L)'
;MGWKQSVRVGDLADNQKLEARCKVCGHVHYLTRSIVCSSPEREFLYIDELERETICRARGCRGGIRLSMVRLDELSGFVGSLA
;
A
#
# COMPACT_ATOMS: atom_id res chain seq x y z
N MET A 1 -4.28 6.76 -16.22
CA MET A 1 -3.69 7.80 -15.35
C MET A 1 -4.42 7.79 -14.02
N GLY A 2 -3.94 6.97 -13.07
CA GLY A 2 -4.52 6.89 -11.72
C GLY A 2 -3.78 7.81 -10.77
N TRP A 3 -4.43 8.27 -9.71
CA TRP A 3 -3.83 9.11 -8.66
C TRP A 3 -2.52 8.54 -8.10
N LYS A 4 -2.32 7.21 -8.15
CA LYS A 4 -1.09 6.51 -7.74
C LYS A 4 0.19 6.97 -8.49
N GLN A 5 0.05 7.48 -9.71
CA GLN A 5 1.16 7.99 -10.52
C GLN A 5 1.41 9.50 -10.30
N SER A 6 0.47 10.21 -9.64
CA SER A 6 0.60 11.63 -9.31
C SER A 6 1.05 11.86 -7.88
N VAL A 7 0.74 10.93 -6.97
CA VAL A 7 1.06 11.05 -5.55
C VAL A 7 2.39 10.36 -5.25
N ARG A 8 3.27 11.09 -4.54
CA ARG A 8 4.55 10.57 -4.03
C ARG A 8 4.39 10.12 -2.59
N VAL A 9 5.24 9.20 -2.14
CA VAL A 9 5.26 8.73 -0.76
C VAL A 9 5.50 9.87 0.23
N GLY A 10 6.40 10.81 -0.09
CA GLY A 10 6.68 11.96 0.77
C GLY A 10 5.54 12.97 0.90
N ASP A 11 4.61 12.96 -0.05
CA ASP A 11 3.42 13.82 -0.02
C ASP A 11 2.33 13.25 0.91
N LEU A 12 2.49 12.00 1.39
CA LEU A 12 1.57 11.45 2.37
C LEU A 12 1.74 12.15 3.71
N ALA A 13 0.65 12.70 4.22
CA ALA A 13 0.57 13.15 5.60
C ALA A 13 0.74 11.95 6.56
N ASP A 14 1.23 12.19 7.78
CA ASP A 14 1.49 11.15 8.79
C ASP A 14 0.24 10.34 9.20
N ASN A 15 -0.94 10.93 9.02
CA ASN A 15 -2.23 10.27 9.24
C ASN A 15 -2.71 9.47 8.02
N GLN A 16 -2.06 9.60 6.86
CA GLN A 16 -2.40 8.89 5.63
C GLN A 16 -1.76 7.50 5.63
N LYS A 17 -2.58 6.46 5.50
CA LYS A 17 -2.11 5.06 5.47
C LYS A 17 -2.37 4.47 4.08
N LEU A 18 -1.42 3.69 3.59
CA LEU A 18 -1.56 2.87 2.39
C LEU A 18 -1.89 1.45 2.81
N GLU A 19 -3.00 0.92 2.34
CA GLU A 19 -3.32 -0.49 2.46
C GLU A 19 -2.70 -1.26 1.29
N ALA A 20 -1.87 -2.23 1.64
CA ALA A 20 -1.20 -3.12 0.74
C ALA A 20 -1.84 -4.51 0.81
N ARG A 21 -2.70 -4.81 -0.18
CA ARG A 21 -3.42 -6.08 -0.28
C ARG A 21 -2.83 -6.98 -1.34
N CYS A 22 -2.43 -8.19 -0.97
CA CYS A 22 -1.98 -9.18 -1.94
C CYS A 22 -3.13 -9.67 -2.82
N LYS A 23 -2.91 -9.68 -4.15
CA LYS A 23 -3.88 -10.21 -5.12
C LYS A 23 -3.93 -11.73 -5.17
N VAL A 24 -2.95 -12.42 -4.58
CA VAL A 24 -2.78 -13.88 -4.64
C VAL A 24 -3.27 -14.55 -3.36
N CYS A 25 -2.71 -14.19 -2.20
CA CYS A 25 -3.09 -14.80 -0.92
C CYS A 25 -4.12 -13.99 -0.12
N GLY A 26 -4.48 -12.78 -0.57
CA GLY A 26 -5.39 -11.91 0.16
C GLY A 26 -4.80 -11.24 1.41
N HIS A 27 -3.52 -11.46 1.74
CA HIS A 27 -2.87 -10.84 2.89
C HIS A 27 -2.86 -9.31 2.76
N VAL A 28 -3.42 -8.63 3.76
CA VAL A 28 -3.48 -7.17 3.85
C VAL A 28 -2.46 -6.70 4.89
N HIS A 29 -1.69 -5.66 4.55
CA HIS A 29 -0.83 -4.97 5.51
C HIS A 29 -0.88 -3.47 5.26
N TYR A 30 -0.56 -2.68 6.28
CA TYR A 30 -0.58 -1.22 6.18
C TYR A 30 0.83 -0.67 6.10
N LEU A 31 1.05 0.22 5.14
CA LEU A 31 2.26 0.99 4.95
C LEU A 31 1.95 2.44 5.35
N THR A 32 2.68 2.95 6.34
CA THR A 32 2.67 4.37 6.71
C THR A 32 3.88 5.07 6.12
N ARG A 33 3.85 6.41 6.08
CA ARG A 33 5.04 7.20 5.73
C ARG A 33 6.26 6.74 6.54
N SER A 34 6.13 6.51 7.85
CA SER A 34 7.26 6.05 8.68
C SER A 34 7.83 4.69 8.24
N ILE A 35 6.99 3.78 7.71
CA ILE A 35 7.45 2.47 7.22
C ILE A 35 8.15 2.63 5.88
N VAL A 36 7.57 3.40 4.96
CA VAL A 36 8.11 3.56 3.60
C VAL A 36 9.32 4.50 3.58
N CYS A 37 9.28 5.57 4.38
CA CYS A 37 10.35 6.55 4.60
C CYS A 37 11.43 6.02 5.56
N SER A 38 11.60 4.70 5.67
CA SER A 38 12.77 4.09 6.32
C SER A 38 14.08 4.45 5.59
N SER A 39 13.99 4.89 4.33
CA SER A 39 15.13 5.38 3.55
C SER A 39 14.70 6.64 2.78
N PRO A 40 15.52 7.71 2.77
CA PRO A 40 15.15 8.98 2.14
C PRO A 40 14.92 8.86 0.62
N GLU A 41 15.59 7.91 -0.03
CA GLU A 41 15.36 7.57 -1.45
C GLU A 41 13.91 7.13 -1.74
N ARG A 42 13.23 6.49 -0.78
CA ARG A 42 11.86 5.98 -0.96
C ARG A 42 10.80 7.08 -0.82
N GLU A 43 11.15 8.24 -0.27
CA GLU A 43 10.27 9.40 -0.16
C GLU A 43 9.89 9.95 -1.55
N PHE A 44 10.83 9.87 -2.50
CA PHE A 44 10.66 10.36 -3.86
C PHE A 44 9.90 9.40 -4.77
N LEU A 45 9.68 8.15 -4.33
CA LEU A 45 8.96 7.15 -5.10
C LEU A 45 7.48 7.50 -5.22
N TYR A 46 6.90 7.18 -6.37
CA TYR A 46 5.46 7.26 -6.58
C TYR A 46 4.77 6.03 -5.98
N ILE A 47 3.49 6.17 -5.60
CA ILE A 47 2.70 5.05 -5.08
C ILE A 47 2.60 3.90 -6.09
N ASP A 48 2.55 4.20 -7.40
CA ASP A 48 2.58 3.18 -8.45
C ASP A 48 3.88 2.37 -8.46
N GLU A 49 5.02 3.04 -8.30
CA GLU A 49 6.33 2.39 -8.28
C GLU A 49 6.50 1.55 -7.02
N LEU A 50 6.06 2.09 -5.88
CA LEU A 50 6.00 1.38 -4.61
C LEU A 50 5.13 0.11 -4.71
N GLU A 51 3.98 0.16 -5.40
CA GLU A 51 3.11 -1.02 -5.61
C GLU A 51 3.81 -2.11 -6.42
N ARG A 52 4.62 -1.71 -7.41
CA ARG A 52 5.34 -2.63 -8.30
C ARG A 52 6.56 -3.25 -7.65
N GLU A 53 7.28 -2.49 -6.82
CA GLU A 53 8.43 -2.99 -6.06
C GLU A 53 8.00 -3.82 -4.84
N THR A 54 6.85 -3.50 -4.26
CA THR A 54 6.35 -4.22 -3.11
C THR A 54 5.73 -5.54 -3.55
N ILE A 55 6.17 -6.61 -2.91
CA ILE A 55 5.59 -7.94 -3.06
C ILE A 55 4.96 -8.36 -1.74
N CYS A 56 4.10 -9.37 -1.81
CA CYS A 56 3.57 -9.96 -0.60
C CYS A 56 4.70 -10.52 0.28
N ARG A 57 4.65 -10.22 1.58
CA ARG A 57 5.60 -10.72 2.58
C ARG A 57 5.13 -12.00 3.28
N ALA A 58 3.97 -12.54 2.90
CA ALA A 58 3.44 -13.78 3.46
C ALA A 58 4.33 -14.98 3.06
N ARG A 59 4.47 -15.96 3.96
CA ARG A 59 5.31 -17.15 3.73
C ARG A 59 4.89 -17.88 2.46
N GLY A 60 5.78 -17.91 1.46
CA GLY A 60 5.56 -18.59 0.18
C GLY A 60 4.80 -17.78 -0.88
N CYS A 61 4.25 -16.61 -0.54
CA CYS A 61 3.56 -15.76 -1.50
C CYS A 61 4.49 -14.63 -1.96
N ARG A 62 4.82 -14.60 -3.26
CA ARG A 62 5.55 -13.48 -3.90
C ARG A 62 4.65 -12.72 -4.89
N GLY A 63 3.34 -12.84 -4.69
CA GLY A 63 2.36 -12.20 -5.53
C GLY A 63 2.43 -10.69 -5.45
N GLY A 64 2.15 -10.03 -6.57
CA GLY A 64 1.98 -8.58 -6.61
C GLY A 64 0.88 -8.14 -5.64
N ILE A 65 1.13 -7.01 -4.99
CA ILE A 65 0.15 -6.38 -4.12
C ILE A 65 -0.65 -5.32 -4.89
N ARG A 66 -1.69 -4.81 -4.26
CA ARG A 66 -2.43 -3.62 -4.65
C ARG A 66 -2.34 -2.64 -3.50
N LEU A 67 -1.87 -1.44 -3.80
CA LEU A 67 -1.89 -0.31 -2.89
C LEU A 67 -3.17 0.48 -3.08
N SER A 68 -3.85 0.75 -1.97
CA SER A 68 -5.01 1.63 -1.87
C SER A 68 -4.75 2.64 -0.77
N MET A 69 -5.02 3.92 -1.00
CA MET A 69 -4.94 4.92 0.06
C MET A 69 -6.18 4.78 0.95
N VAL A 70 -5.96 4.54 2.23
CA VAL A 70 -7.04 4.48 3.22
C VAL A 70 -7.23 5.87 3.77
N ARG A 71 -8.41 6.44 3.54
CA ARG A 71 -8.90 7.56 4.36
C ARG A 71 -9.46 6.96 5.65
N LEU A 72 -9.01 7.46 6.80
CA LEU A 72 -9.42 6.96 8.11
C LEU A 72 -10.96 6.95 8.31
N ASP A 73 -11.68 7.74 7.52
CA ASP A 73 -13.14 7.84 7.56
C ASP A 73 -13.87 6.60 7.00
N GLU A 74 -13.19 5.79 6.18
CA GLU A 74 -13.79 4.62 5.49
C GLU A 74 -13.22 3.27 5.98
N LEU A 75 -12.86 3.16 7.26
CA LEU A 75 -12.41 1.90 7.87
C LEU A 75 -13.50 0.79 7.97
N SER A 76 -14.61 0.91 7.22
CA SER A 76 -15.67 -0.08 7.18
C SER A 76 -15.90 -0.55 5.74
N GLY A 77 -15.12 -1.54 5.33
CA GLY A 77 -15.18 -2.09 3.97
C GLY A 77 -14.67 -3.52 3.90
N PHE A 78 -15.13 -4.34 4.83
CA PHE A 78 -15.12 -5.80 4.78
C PHE A 78 -15.05 -6.36 3.34
N VAL A 79 -13.95 -7.03 2.97
CA VAL A 79 -13.94 -8.00 1.85
C VAL A 79 -13.52 -9.34 2.42
N GLY A 80 -14.39 -9.84 3.29
CA GLY A 80 -14.37 -11.18 3.85
C GLY A 80 -15.73 -11.84 3.60
N SER A 81 -16.12 -12.01 2.34
CA SER A 81 -17.20 -12.93 1.98
C SER A 81 -16.67 -13.89 0.91
N LEU A 82 -15.91 -14.87 1.37
CA LEU A 82 -15.81 -16.18 0.73
C LEU A 82 -16.17 -17.21 1.80
N ALA A 83 -17.47 -17.44 1.96
CA ALA A 83 -18.09 -18.70 2.39
C ALA A 83 -19.59 -18.58 2.14
#